data_AF-A0A8I1TTI8-F1
#
_entry.id   AF-A0A8I1TTI8-F1
#
_cell.length_a   1.000
_cell.length_b   1.000
_cell.length_c   1.000
_cell.angle_alpha   90.00
_cell.angle_beta   90.00
_cell.angle_gamma   90.00
#
_symmetry.space_group_name_H-M   'P 1'
#
loop_
_entity.id
_entity.type
_entity.pdbx_description
1 polymer ?
#
loop_
_entity_poly.entity_id
_entity_poly.type
_entity_poly.pdbx_seq_one_letter_code
_entity_poly.pdbx_strand_id
1 'polypeptide(L)' 'MTHSHRRHDISDEVWALLETHLPGRQGVWGGIARDNRQFINAVFWIMRTGAPWRDLPPDYGDWSNTHRR' A
#
# COMPACT_ATOMS: atom_id res chain seq x y z
N MET A 1 -7.06 16.29 7.45
CA MET A 1 -5.69 15.86 7.12
C MET A 1 -5.64 15.70 5.62
N THR A 2 -4.97 16.62 4.93
CA THR A 2 -4.95 16.69 3.47
C THR A 2 -4.19 15.47 2.95
N HIS A 3 -4.90 14.48 2.40
CA HIS A 3 -4.27 13.42 1.64
C HIS A 3 -3.62 14.09 0.42
N SER A 4 -2.31 14.34 0.51
CA SER A 4 -1.50 14.61 -0.67
C SER A 4 -1.56 13.35 -1.51
N HIS A 5 -2.57 13.23 -2.37
CA HIS A 5 -2.65 12.18 -3.38
C HIS A 5 -1.35 12.26 -4.18
N ARG A 6 -0.40 11.36 -3.89
CA ARG A 6 0.74 11.19 -4.77
C ARG A 6 0.16 10.70 -6.09
N ARG A 7 0.72 11.15 -7.21
CA ARG A 7 0.26 10.82 -8.58
C ARG A 7 -0.01 9.31 -8.80
N HIS A 8 0.59 8.46 -7.98
CA HIS A 8 0.56 7.00 -8.07
C HIS A 8 -0.25 6.32 -6.97
N ASP A 9 -0.98 7.05 -6.13
CA ASP A 9 -1.89 6.45 -5.14
C ASP A 9 -3.20 6.01 -5.80
N ILE A 10 -3.94 5.14 -5.11
CA ILE A 10 -5.32 4.78 -5.51
C ILE A 10 -6.33 5.69 -4.81
N SER A 11 -7.44 5.97 -5.51
CA SER A 11 -8.54 6.77 -4.95
C SER A 11 -9.22 6.03 -3.80
N ASP A 12 -9.91 6.79 -2.94
CA ASP A 12 -10.71 6.23 -1.84
C ASP A 12 -11.77 5.24 -2.34
N GLU A 13 -12.38 5.51 -3.50
CA GLU A 13 -13.38 4.64 -4.12
C GLU A 13 -12.77 3.28 -4.52
N VAL A 14 -11.61 3.30 -5.18
CA VAL A 14 -10.89 2.06 -5.56
C VAL A 14 -10.43 1.32 -4.30
N TRP A 15 -9.97 2.06 -3.29
CA TRP A 15 -9.60 1.48 -2.01
C TRP A 15 -10.78 0.79 -1.32
N ALA A 16 -11.96 1.40 -1.26
CA ALA A 16 -13.14 0.82 -0.64
C ALA A 16 -13.57 -0.51 -1.29
N LEU A 17 -13.42 -0.62 -2.61
CA LEU A 17 -13.65 -1.88 -3.34
C LEU A 17 -12.61 -2.93 -2.96
N LEU A 18 -11.32 -2.58 -2.99
CA LEU A 18 -10.22 -3.51 -2.72
C LEU A 18 -10.15 -3.98 -1.26
N GLU A 19 -10.38 -3.08 -0.31
CA GLU A 19 -10.33 -3.37 1.12
C GLU A 19 -11.22 -4.55 1.49
N THR A 20 -12.33 -4.75 0.76
CA THR A 20 -13.28 -5.85 0.95
C THR A 20 -12.72 -7.24 0.70
N HIS A 21 -11.68 -7.32 -0.13
CA HIS A 21 -11.10 -8.58 -0.58
C HIS A 21 -9.72 -8.88 0.04
N LEU A 22 -9.14 -7.93 0.79
CA LEU A 22 -7.79 -8.09 1.34
C LEU A 22 -7.80 -8.88 2.66
N PRO A 23 -6.90 -9.89 2.81
CA PRO A 23 -6.64 -10.54 4.09
C PRO A 23 -5.90 -9.59 5.05
N GLY A 24 -5.97 -9.86 6.36
CA GLY A 24 -5.30 -9.02 7.37
C GLY A 24 -6.08 -7.77 7.79
N ARG A 25 -7.42 -7.80 7.67
CA ARG A 25 -8.32 -6.83 8.31
C ARG A 25 -8.24 -6.93 9.83
N GLN A 26 -8.57 -5.84 10.51
CA GLN A 26 -8.67 -5.82 11.97
C GLN A 26 -9.67 -6.92 12.41
N GLY A 27 -9.18 -7.90 13.17
CA GLY A 27 -9.97 -9.06 13.63
C GLY A 27 -9.85 -10.34 12.79
N VAL A 28 -9.04 -10.38 11.73
CA VAL A 28 -8.81 -11.58 10.90
C VAL A 28 -7.40 -12.14 11.17
N TRP A 29 -7.29 -13.46 11.29
CA TRP A 29 -6.00 -14.14 11.49
C TRP A 29 -5.13 -14.01 10.24
N GLY A 30 -3.88 -13.55 10.39
CA GLY A 30 -2.96 -13.32 9.27
C GLY A 30 -2.19 -11.99 9.30
N GLY A 31 -1.76 -11.54 10.48
CA GLY A 31 -0.94 -10.34 10.64
C GLY A 31 -1.72 -9.04 10.41
N ILE A 32 -1.86 -8.24 11.46
CA ILE A 32 -2.40 -6.89 11.34
C ILE A 32 -1.42 -6.09 10.48
N ALA A 33 -1.80 -5.80 9.25
CA ALA A 33 -1.17 -4.73 8.51
C ALA A 33 -1.37 -3.46 9.30
N ARG A 34 -0.30 -2.77 9.72
CA ARG A 34 -0.46 -1.44 10.29
C ARG A 34 -1.24 -0.52 9.35
N ASP A 35 -0.96 -0.62 8.04
CA ASP A 35 -1.68 0.09 6.98
C ASP A 35 -1.71 -0.73 5.68
N ASN A 36 -2.78 -1.51 5.45
CA ASN A 36 -2.96 -2.24 4.18
C ASN A 36 -3.01 -1.29 2.97
N ARG A 37 -3.59 -0.09 3.16
CA ARG A 37 -3.67 0.91 2.11
C ARG A 37 -2.30 1.40 1.67
N GLN A 38 -1.39 1.62 2.62
CA GLN A 38 -0.03 2.05 2.33
C GLN A 38 0.74 0.99 1.54
N PHE A 39 0.61 -0.29 1.91
CA PHE A 39 1.19 -1.40 1.15
C PHE A 39 0.66 -1.47 -0.28
N ILE A 40 -0.65 -1.39 -0.47
CA ILE A 40 -1.25 -1.43 -1.81
C ILE A 40 -0.79 -0.23 -2.64
N ASN A 41 -0.76 0.97 -2.06
CA ASN A 41 -0.19 2.14 -2.74
C ASN A 41 1.28 1.93 -3.14
N ALA A 42 2.09 1.30 -2.28
CA ALA A 42 3.48 0.97 -2.59
C ALA A 42 3.60 0.03 -3.81
N VAL A 43 2.78 -1.03 -3.85
CA VAL A 43 2.72 -1.97 -4.96
C VAL A 43 2.31 -1.25 -6.25
N PHE A 44 1.26 -0.41 -6.19
CA PHE A 44 0.83 0.38 -7.34
C PHE A 44 1.88 1.39 -7.82
N TRP A 45 2.64 1.99 -6.90
CA TRP A 45 3.75 2.86 -7.28
C TRP A 45 4.79 2.10 -8.10
N ILE A 46 5.26 0.93 -7.61
CA ILE A 46 6.22 0.08 -8.32
C ILE A 46 5.69 -0.38 -9.68
N MET A 47 4.43 -0.83 -9.74
CA MET A 47 3.82 -1.26 -11.01
C MET A 47 3.69 -0.12 -12.03
N ARG A 48 3.46 1.12 -11.56
CA ARG A 48 3.31 2.30 -12.44
C ARG A 48 4.64 2.88 -12.89
N THR A 49 5.68 2.82 -12.06
CA THR A 49 7.00 3.41 -12.34
C THR A 49 7.97 2.41 -12.94
N GLY A 50 7.78 1.10 -12.69
CA GLY A 50 8.75 0.06 -13.03
C GLY A 50 10.05 0.14 -12.23
N ALA A 51 10.11 1.00 -11.22
CA ALA A 51 11.31 1.19 -10.39
C ALA A 51 11.56 -0.05 -9.51
N PRO A 52 12.84 -0.35 -9.18
CA PRO A 52 13.14 -1.41 -8.24
C PRO A 52 12.58 -1.08 -6.85
N TRP A 53 12.27 -2.12 -6.07
CA TRP A 53 11.76 -1.96 -4.69
C TRP A 53 12.64 -1.07 -3.81
N ARG A 54 13.96 -1.09 -4.02
CA ARG A 54 14.92 -0.27 -3.27
C ARG A 54 14.73 1.24 -3.43
N ASP A 55 14.07 1.66 -4.51
CA ASP A 55 13.80 3.07 -4.80
C ASP A 55 12.39 3.48 -4.35
N LEU A 56 11.68 2.60 -3.62
CA LEU A 56 10.37 2.93 -3.07
C LEU A 56 10.48 4.16 -2.15
N PRO A 57 9.63 5.19 -2.35
CA PRO A 57 9.63 6.36 -1.48
C PRO A 57 9.38 5.98 -0.02
N PRO A 58 10.11 6.57 0.95
CA PRO A 58 9.97 6.27 2.38
C PRO A 58 8.55 6.48 2.93
N ASP A 59 7.77 7.33 2.25
CA ASP A 59 6.39 7.63 2.59
C ASP A 59 5.44 6.43 2.45
N TYR A 60 5.85 5.41 1.68
CA TYR A 60 5.14 4.14 1.56
C TYR A 60 5.62 3.08 2.57
N GLY A 61 6.53 3.46 3.47
CA GLY A 61 7.13 2.57 4.46
C GLY A 61 8.51 2.07 4.04
N ASP A 62 9.10 1.23 4.89
CA ASP A 62 10.41 0.64 4.66
C ASP A 62 10.36 -0.36 3.48
N TRP A 63 11.15 -0.11 2.45
CA TRP A 63 11.13 -0.91 1.22
C TRP A 63 11.40 -2.40 1.47
N SER A 64 12.28 -2.73 2.44
CA SER A 64 12.66 -4.11 2.73
C SER A 64 11.51 -4.87 3.38
N ASN A 65 10.83 -4.25 4.34
CA ASN A 65 9.64 -4.82 4.97
C ASN A 65 8.47 -4.92 4.00
N THR A 66 8.25 -3.90 3.16
CA THR A 66 7.18 -3.89 2.15
C THR A 66 7.40 -5.00 1.11
N HIS A 67 8.61 -5.20 0.62
CA HIS A 67 8.90 -6.24 -0.37
C HIS A 67 8.76 -7.68 0.21
N ARG A 68 9.02 -7.87 1.50
CA ARG A 68 8.97 -9.20 2.15
C ARG A 68 7.57 -9.61 2.64
N ARG A 69 6.56 -8.79 2.38
CA ARG A 69 5.23 -8.94 2.96
C ARG A 69 4.36 -9.97 2.23
#